data_AF-A0A521WDD3-F1
#
_entry.id   AF-A0A521WDD3-F1
#
_cell.length_a   1.000
_cell.length_b   1.000
_cell.length_c   1.000
_cell.angle_alpha   90.00
_cell.angle_beta   90.00
_cell.angle_gamma   90.00
#
_symmetry.space_group_name_H-M   'P 1'
#
loop_
_entity.id
_entity.type
_entity.pdbx_description
1 polymer ?
#
loop_
_entity_poly.entity_id
_entity_poly.type
_entity_poly.pdbx_seq_one_letter_code
_entity_poly.pdbx_strand_id
1 'polypeptide(L)' 'MSTVNGLVLAGGRSTRMQRDKAALDYAGRPQLQVTWDLVAPRVARTFVSVRADQSDDPLRARLPQIVD' A
#
# COMPACT_ATOMS: atom_id res chain seq x y z
N MET A 1 -4.04 -6.92 -26.51
CA MET A 1 -3.89 -7.38 -25.10
C MET A 1 -4.33 -6.24 -24.20
N SER A 2 -5.22 -6.47 -23.24
CA SER A 2 -5.64 -5.46 -22.27
C SER A 2 -4.59 -5.31 -21.17
N THR A 3 -4.22 -4.07 -20.87
CA THR A 3 -3.26 -3.75 -19.81
C THR A 3 -3.94 -3.77 -18.44
N VAL A 4 -3.38 -4.49 -17.47
CA VAL A 4 -3.89 -4.55 -16.09
C VAL A 4 -3.05 -3.64 -15.19
N ASN A 5 -3.73 -2.87 -14.34
CA ASN A 5 -3.12 -2.09 -13.25
C ASN A 5 -3.38 -2.79 -11.90
N GLY A 6 -2.42 -2.67 -10.98
CA GLY A 6 -2.53 -3.16 -9.61
C GLY A 6 -2.93 -2.06 -8.64
N LEU A 7 -3.73 -2.41 -7.63
CA LEU A 7 -4.08 -1.53 -6.52
C LEU A 7 -3.89 -2.27 -5.19
N VAL A 8 -3.00 -1.76 -4.34
CA VAL A 8 -2.79 -2.25 -2.98
C VAL A 8 -3.63 -1.43 -2.03
N LEU A 9 -4.52 -2.07 -1.25
CA LEU A 9 -5.41 -1.37 -0.32
C LEU A 9 -4.72 -1.14 1.03
N ALA A 10 -4.25 0.08 1.28
CA ALA A 10 -3.54 0.46 2.51
C ALA A 10 -4.23 1.59 3.30
N GLY A 11 -5.45 1.98 2.90
CA GLY A 11 -6.26 3.04 3.49
C GLY A 11 -7.03 2.67 4.77
N GLY A 12 -6.65 1.59 5.45
CA GLY A 12 -7.38 1.12 6.64
C GLY A 12 -7.00 1.88 7.92
N ARG A 13 -7.96 2.11 8.83
CA ARG A 13 -7.69 2.67 10.17
C ARG A 13 -7.26 1.64 11.22
N SER A 14 -7.31 0.35 10.87
CA SER A 14 -6.88 -0.76 11.74
C SER A 14 -7.49 -0.76 13.15
N THR A 15 -8.74 -0.30 13.31
CA THR A 15 -9.44 -0.10 14.60
C THR A 15 -9.59 -1.36 15.46
N ARG A 16 -9.59 -2.55 14.87
CA ARG A 16 -9.64 -3.81 15.63
C ARG A 16 -8.26 -4.29 16.10
N MET A 17 -7.19 -3.95 15.37
CA MET A 17 -5.81 -4.35 15.71
C MET A 17 -5.07 -3.27 16.51
N GLN A 18 -5.58 -2.03 16.53
CA GLN A 18 -4.98 -0.88 17.24
C GLN A 18 -3.54 -0.55 16.81
N ARG A 19 -3.07 -1.15 15.72
CA ARG A 19 -1.76 -0.95 15.10
C ARG A 19 -1.96 -0.85 13.61
N ASP A 20 -1.25 0.07 12.94
CA ASP A 20 -1.31 0.19 11.50
C ASP A 20 -0.85 -1.12 10.82
N LYS A 21 -1.79 -1.80 10.15
CA LYS A 21 -1.54 -3.04 9.41
C LYS A 21 -0.51 -2.85 8.29
N ALA A 22 -0.49 -1.69 7.63
CA ALA A 22 0.46 -1.42 6.57
C ALA A 22 1.91 -1.47 7.07
N ALA A 23 2.13 -1.06 8.33
CA ALA A 23 3.41 -0.97 9.01
C ALA A 23 3.76 -2.23 9.82
N LEU A 24 3.01 -3.32 9.71
CA LEU A 24 3.38 -4.58 10.36
C LEU A 24 4.72 -5.07 9.83
N ASP A 25 5.60 -5.49 10.75
CA ASP A 25 6.87 -6.10 10.37
C ASP A 25 6.61 -7.47 9.75
N TYR A 26 7.10 -7.66 8.54
CA TYR A 26 7.05 -8.90 7.81
C TYR A 26 8.47 -9.22 7.35
N ALA A 27 9.18 -10.00 8.16
CA ALA A 27 10.59 -10.36 7.96
C ALA A 27 11.51 -9.14 7.83
N GLY A 28 11.38 -8.16 8.73
CA GLY A 28 12.21 -6.95 8.76
C GLY A 28 11.77 -5.86 7.77
N ARG A 29 10.62 -6.02 7.12
CA ARG A 29 10.08 -5.07 6.14
C ARG A 29 8.60 -4.77 6.41
N PRO A 30 8.12 -3.54 6.18
CA PRO A 30 6.70 -3.23 6.31
C PRO A 30 5.84 -4.10 5.37
N GLN A 31 4.72 -4.61 5.86
CA GLN A 31 3.78 -5.42 5.09
C GLN A 31 3.34 -4.73 3.80
N LEU A 32 3.13 -3.41 3.80
CA LEU A 32 2.82 -2.64 2.59
C LEU A 32 3.93 -2.77 1.53
N GLN A 33 5.20 -2.66 1.94
CA GLN A 33 6.32 -2.75 1.02
C GLN A 33 6.45 -4.15 0.43
N VAL A 34 6.32 -5.19 1.27
CA VAL A 34 6.34 -6.58 0.80
C VAL A 34 5.20 -6.83 -0.20
N THR A 35 3.99 -6.34 0.09
CA THR A 35 2.84 -6.47 -0.81
C THR A 35 3.07 -5.75 -2.13
N TRP A 36 3.59 -4.52 -2.09
CA TRP A 36 3.94 -3.74 -3.28
C TRP A 36 4.92 -4.50 -4.18
N ASP A 37 6.01 -5.02 -3.62
CA ASP A 37 7.05 -5.73 -4.37
C ASP A 37 6.52 -7.02 -5.00
N LEU A 38 5.50 -7.65 -4.39
CA LEU A 38 4.83 -8.80 -4.97
C LEU A 38 3.86 -8.42 -6.10
N VAL A 39 3.24 -7.25 -6.09
CA VAL A 39 2.28 -6.86 -7.14
C VAL A 39 2.97 -6.19 -8.33
N ALA A 40 3.91 -5.27 -8.07
CA ALA A 40 4.47 -4.38 -9.07
C ALA A 40 5.05 -5.06 -10.32
N PRO A 41 5.76 -6.19 -10.23
CA PRO A 41 6.32 -6.86 -11.41
C PRO A 41 5.29 -7.54 -12.32
N ARG A 42 4.03 -7.66 -11.89
CA ARG A 42 2.98 -8.47 -12.55
C ARG A 42 1.95 -7.62 -13.32
N VAL A 43 2.04 -6.30 -13.22
CA VAL A 43 1.05 -5.34 -13.77
C VAL A 43 1.77 -4.16 -14.41
N ALA A 44 1.08 -3.40 -15.26
CA ALA A 44 1.73 -2.29 -15.97
C ALA A 44 2.02 -1.08 -15.06
N ARG A 45 1.13 -0.82 -14.10
CA ARG A 45 1.31 0.20 -13.05
C ARG A 45 0.70 -0.32 -11.76
N THR A 46 1.31 0.05 -10.65
CA THR A 46 0.77 -0.26 -9.32
C THR A 46 0.53 1.03 -8.58
N PHE A 47 -0.53 1.05 -7.78
CA PHE A 47 -0.88 2.15 -6.90
C PHE A 47 -1.16 1.64 -5.50
N VAL A 48 -1.05 2.52 -4.52
CA VAL A 48 -1.52 2.29 -3.17
C VAL A 48 -2.74 3.17 -2.93
N SER A 49 -3.87 2.55 -2.57
CA SER A 49 -5.03 3.29 -2.08
C SER A 49 -4.78 3.72 -0.64
N VAL A 50 -4.91 5.02 -0.40
CA VAL A 50 -4.75 5.65 0.92
C VAL A 50 -5.93 6.57 1.19
N ARG A 51 -6.16 6.90 2.46
CA ARG A 51 -7.04 8.02 2.81
C ARG A 51 -6.31 9.33 2.70
N ALA A 52 -7.05 10.43 2.53
CA ALA A 52 -6.48 11.78 2.54
C ALA A 52 -5.56 12.06 3.74
N ASP A 53 -5.97 11.65 4.95
CA ASP A 53 -5.21 11.82 6.19
C ASP A 53 -3.97 10.91 6.31
N GLN A 54 -3.75 10.03 5.34
CA GLN A 54 -2.63 9.08 5.30
C GLN A 54 -1.69 9.34 4.12
N SER A 55 -1.94 10.35 3.29
CA SER A 55 -1.16 10.60 2.07
C SER A 55 0.30 10.98 2.35
N ASP A 56 0.52 11.80 3.38
CA ASP A 56 1.85 12.27 3.81
C ASP A 56 2.59 11.30 4.74
N ASP A 57 1.99 10.15 5.09
CA ASP A 57 2.65 9.12 5.92
C ASP A 57 3.93 8.61 5.23
N PRO A 58 5.12 8.62 5.87
CA PRO A 58 6.38 8.24 5.22
C PRO A 58 6.39 6.83 4.61
N LEU A 59 5.56 5.91 5.14
CA LEU A 59 5.42 4.58 4.60
C LEU A 59 4.68 4.58 3.25
N ARG A 60 3.64 5.40 3.13
CA ARG A 60 2.79 5.51 1.93
C ARG A 60 3.31 6.55 0.93
N ALA A 61 3.84 7.67 1.38
CA ALA A 61 4.31 8.82 0.58
C ALA A 61 5.36 8.45 -0.48
N ARG A 62 6.13 7.39 -0.26
CA ARG A 62 7.15 6.90 -1.20
C ARG A 62 6.61 6.04 -2.34
N LEU A 63 5.32 5.69 -2.35
CA LEU A 63 4.69 4.84 -3.37
C LEU A 63 3.67 5.67 -4.15
N PRO A 64 3.48 5.43 -5.47
CA PRO A 64 2.38 6.03 -6.23
C PRO A 64 1.02 5.80 -5.56
N GLN A 65 0.30 6.89 -5.27
CA GLN A 65 -0.95 6.83 -4.50
C GLN A 65 -2.18 7.09 -5.35
N ILE A 66 -3.29 6.49 -4.93
CA ILE A 66 -4.64 6.97 -5.21
C ILE A 66 -5.25 7.34 -3.87
N VAL A 67 -5.59 8.62 -3.72
CA VAL A 67 -6.25 9.12 -2.52
C VAL A 67 -7.76 8.93 -2.69
N ASP A 68 -8.36 8.20 -1.76
CA ASP A 68 -9.81 8.02 -1.58
C ASP A 68 -10.36 9.00 -0.52
#